data_AF-A0A6V7L5J7-F1
#
_entry.id   AF-A0A6V7L5J7-F1
#
_cell.length_a   1.000
_cell.length_b   1.000
_cell.length_c   1.000
_cell.angle_alpha   90.00
_cell.angle_beta   90.00
_cell.angle_gamma   90.00
#
_symmetry.space_group_name_H-M   'P 1'
#
loop_
_entity.id
_entity.type
_entity.pdbx_description
1 polymer ?
#
loop_
_entity_poly.entity_id
_entity_poly.type
_entity_poly.pdbx_seq_one_letter_code
_entity_poly.pdbx_strand_id
1 'polypeptide(L)' 'NNAKDAMNFDAEFTKEDPVLTPVHQSILQSVNQDEFRGFSYVNRDFNINRLGAP' A
#
# COMPACT_ATOMS: atom_id res chain seq x y z
N ASN A 1 -21.06 2.04 -9.43
CA ASN A 1 -19.66 2.25 -9.00
C ASN A 1 -18.97 0.90 -8.96
N ASN A 2 -18.07 0.63 -9.91
CA ASN A 2 -17.27 -0.59 -9.90
C ASN A 2 -16.04 -0.33 -9.04
N ALA A 3 -15.89 -1.05 -7.92
CA ALA A 3 -14.75 -0.91 -7.01
C ALA A 3 -13.40 -1.28 -7.65
N LYS A 4 -13.42 -1.88 -8.84
CA LYS A 4 -12.24 -2.25 -9.64
C LYS A 4 -12.10 -1.39 -10.91
N ASP A 5 -12.82 -0.28 -11.01
CA ASP A 5 -12.63 0.63 -12.13
C ASP A 5 -11.23 1.24 -12.06
N ALA A 6 -10.44 0.96 -13.08
CA ALA A 6 -9.07 1.45 -13.22
C ALA A 6 -8.86 2.17 -14.56
N MET A 7 -9.93 2.62 -15.23
CA MET A 7 -9.86 3.22 -16.57
C MET A 7 -9.01 4.51 -16.63
N ASN A 8 -8.75 5.15 -15.48
CA ASN A 8 -7.91 6.34 -15.39
C ASN A 8 -6.43 6.02 -15.08
N PHE A 9 -6.06 4.75 -15.01
CA PHE A 9 -4.69 4.29 -14.80
C PHE A 9 -4.17 3.63 -16.07
N ASP A 10 -2.85 3.64 -16.26
CA ASP A 10 -2.23 2.94 -17.38
C ASP A 10 -2.50 1.44 -17.29
N ALA A 11 -2.83 0.84 -18.44
CA ALA A 11 -3.08 -0.59 -18.56
C ALA A 11 -1.82 -1.42 -18.28
N GLU A 12 -0.62 -0.84 -18.42
CA GLU A 12 0.63 -1.53 -18.05
C GLU A 12 0.62 -1.95 -16.56
N PHE A 13 0.23 -1.06 -15.65
CA PHE A 13 0.22 -1.34 -14.21
C PHE A 13 -0.96 -2.23 -13.77
N THR A 14 -2.13 -2.07 -14.39
CA THR A 14 -3.34 -2.81 -13.99
C THR A 14 -3.37 -4.27 -14.46
N LYS A 15 -2.47 -4.65 -15.36
CA LYS A 15 -2.30 -6.02 -15.86
C LYS A 15 -1.29 -6.84 -15.08
N GLU A 16 -0.43 -6.19 -14.30
CA GLU A 16 0.54 -6.88 -13.46
C GLU A 16 -0.16 -7.55 -12.26
N ASP A 17 0.35 -8.72 -11.86
CA ASP A 17 -0.11 -9.37 -10.64
C ASP A 17 0.28 -8.52 -9.42
N PRO A 18 -0.61 -8.33 -8.42
CA PRO A 18 -0.36 -7.48 -7.27
C PRO A 18 0.55 -8.19 -6.24
N VAL A 19 1.80 -8.44 -6.63
CA VAL A 19 2.80 -9.16 -5.83
C VAL A 19 3.89 -8.19 -5.36
N LEU A 20 4.38 -8.41 -4.14
CA LEU A 20 5.56 -7.70 -3.66
C LEU A 20 6.81 -8.32 -4.28
N THR A 21 7.74 -7.48 -4.74
CA THR A 21 9.06 -7.95 -5.16
C THR A 21 9.75 -8.67 -3.98
N PRO A 22 10.24 -9.90 -4.15
CA PRO A 22 10.97 -10.59 -3.11
C PRO A 22 12.21 -9.81 -2.68
N VAL A 23 12.45 -9.72 -1.37
CA VAL A 23 13.59 -9.00 -0.81
C VAL A 23 14.65 -9.99 -0.32
N HIS A 24 15.92 -9.75 -0.69
CA HIS A 24 17.04 -10.52 -0.19
C HIS A 24 17.36 -10.19 1.28
N GLN A 25 17.64 -11.21 2.09
CA GLN A 25 17.91 -11.03 3.53
C GLN A 25 19.11 -10.11 3.82
N SER A 26 20.14 -10.12 2.96
CA SER A 26 21.30 -9.25 3.10
C SER A 26 20.94 -7.77 3.03
N ILE A 27 19.98 -7.40 2.17
CA ILE A 27 19.48 -6.03 2.07
C ILE A 27 18.79 -5.65 3.37
N LEU A 28 17.87 -6.49 3.86
CA LEU A 28 17.16 -6.23 5.12
C LEU A 28 18.11 -6.02 6.32
N GLN A 29 19.18 -6.82 6.39
CA GLN A 29 20.18 -6.73 7.46
C GLN A 29 21.07 -5.47 7.36
N SER A 30 21.25 -4.93 6.16
CA SER A 30 22.07 -3.74 5.93
C SER A 30 21.36 -2.42 6.26
N VAL A 31 20.03 -2.44 6.37
CA VAL A 31 19.21 -1.24 6.58
C VAL A 31 19.17 -0.86 8.07
N ASN A 32 19.48 0.41 8.35
CA ASN A 32 19.37 0.99 9.69
C ASN A 32 17.89 1.16 10.11
N GLN A 33 17.39 0.27 10.97
CA GLN A 33 15.98 0.26 11.37
C GLN A 33 15.57 1.46 12.24
N ASP A 34 16.52 2.14 12.90
CA ASP A 34 16.22 3.30 13.74
C ASP A 34 15.71 4.51 12.93
N GLU A 35 16.03 4.58 11.63
CA GLU A 35 15.51 5.62 10.73
C GLU A 35 13.99 5.56 10.54
N PHE A 36 13.39 4.39 10.77
CA PHE A 36 11.95 4.19 10.65
C PHE A 36 11.20 4.40 11.98
N ARG A 37 11.88 4.86 13.04
CA ARG A 37 11.24 5.15 14.32
C ARG A 37 10.18 6.24 14.14
N GLY A 38 8.96 5.97 14.61
CA GLY A 38 7.84 6.89 14.47
C GLY A 38 7.10 6.83 13.13
N PHE A 39 7.47 5.91 12.24
CA PHE A 39 6.80 5.73 10.94
C PHE A 39 5.35 5.23 11.08
N SER A 40 5.06 4.39 12.08
CA SER A 40 3.72 3.82 12.26
C SER A 40 2.68 4.89 12.60
N TYR A 41 1.65 5.03 11.76
CA TYR A 41 0.56 5.97 11.94
C TYR A 41 -0.80 5.29 11.70
N VAL A 42 -1.80 5.65 12.50
CA VAL A 42 -3.20 5.24 12.33
C VAL A 42 -4.08 6.49 12.41
N ASN A 43 -4.91 6.71 11.40
CA ASN A 43 -5.88 7.80 11.40
C ASN A 43 -7.02 7.49 12.39
N ARG A 44 -7.11 8.27 13.46
CA ARG A 44 -8.14 8.11 14.51
C ARG A 44 -9.55 8.55 14.06
N ASP A 45 -9.63 9.38 13.04
CA ASP A 45 -10.90 9.86 12.48
C ASP A 45 -11.44 8.94 11.39
N PHE A 46 -10.71 7.87 11.03
CA PHE A 46 -11.16 6.90 10.05
C PHE A 46 -12.42 6.20 10.56
N ASN A 47 -13.54 6.50 9.90
CA ASN A 47 -14.83 5.87 10.17
C ASN A 47 -15.42 5.39 8.85
N ILE A 48 -15.44 4.07 8.68
CA ILE A 48 -15.95 3.39 7.48
C ILE A 48 -17.39 3.81 7.16
N ASN A 49 -18.21 4.07 8.19
CA ASN A 49 -19.61 4.47 8.03
C ASN A 49 -19.77 5.90 7.49
N ARG A 50 -18.74 6.75 7.63
CA ARG A 50 -18.74 8.14 7.11
C ARG A 50 -18.27 8.24 5.66
N LEU A 51 -17.64 7.20 5.13
CA LEU A 51 -17.11 7.17 3.77
C LEU A 51 -18.17 6.74 2.73
N GLY A 52 -19.41 6.51 3.14
CA GLY A 52 -20.49 6.14 2.23
C GLY A 52 -20.22 4.84 1.46
N ALA A 53 -19.37 3.96 2.01
CA ALA A 53 -19.22 2.62 1.47
C ALA A 53 -20.55 1.86 1.68
N PRO A 54 -21.08 1.15 0.66
CA PRO A 54 -22.17 0.20 0.88
C PRO A 54 -21.76 -0.91 1.85
#